data_AF-A0A1G0DSV6-F1
#
_entry.id   AF-A0A1G0DSV6-F1
#
_cell.length_a   1.000
_cell.length_b   1.000
_cell.length_c   1.000
_cell.angle_alpha   90.00
_cell.angle_beta   90.00
_cell.angle_gamma   90.00
#
_symmetry.space_group_name_H-M   'P 1'
#
loop_
_entity.id
_entity.type
_entity.pdbx_description
1 polymer ?
#
loop_
_entity_poly.entity_id
_entity_poly.type
_entity_poly.pdbx_seq_one_letter_code
_entity_poly.pdbx_strand_id
1 'polypeptide(L)'
;MLAQAEKQGETSASRQRQKELDELNSLPEVQAQIAEYLRQHYRNWPEVKLPALNGKTPLQAVKTRDGREMVEALLLDIERHGKHTGPPLDPAIIAELRERLGLS
;
A
#
# COMPACT_ATOMS: atom_id res chain seq x y z
N MET A 1 28.37 25.25 0.80
CA MET A 1 27.25 25.14 -0.17
C MET A 1 27.35 23.79 -0.85
N LEU A 2 26.63 22.76 -0.40
CA LEU A 2 26.73 21.37 -0.92
C LEU A 2 25.36 20.67 -0.99
N ALA A 3 24.32 21.36 -1.48
CA ALA A 3 22.96 20.80 -1.53
C ALA A 3 22.28 20.88 -2.91
N GLN A 4 23.00 21.20 -3.98
CA GLN A 4 22.38 21.47 -5.30
C GLN A 4 22.79 20.51 -6.43
N ALA A 5 23.57 19.45 -6.15
CA ALA A 5 24.05 18.55 -7.20
C ALA A 5 23.11 17.37 -7.52
N GLU A 6 22.07 17.10 -6.71
CA GLU A 6 21.21 15.91 -6.91
C GLU A 6 20.05 16.13 -7.90
N LYS A 7 19.82 17.37 -8.36
CA LYS A 7 18.69 17.69 -9.27
C LYS A 7 19.05 17.76 -10.77
N GLN A 8 20.28 17.46 -11.16
CA GLN A 8 20.72 17.50 -12.56
C GLN A 8 20.94 16.09 -13.10
N GLY A 9 19.87 15.30 -13.25
CA GLY A 9 20.01 13.91 -13.68
C GLY A 9 18.76 13.18 -14.21
N GLU A 10 17.59 13.80 -14.27
CA GLU A 10 16.47 13.21 -15.01
C GLU A 10 16.65 13.49 -16.51
N THR A 11 17.43 12.63 -17.16
CA THR A 11 17.57 12.62 -18.62
C THR A 11 16.19 12.51 -19.27
N SER A 12 16.03 13.08 -20.47
CA SER A 12 14.78 12.99 -21.25
C SER A 12 14.27 11.55 -21.39
N ALA A 13 15.19 10.57 -21.48
CA ALA A 13 14.89 9.15 -21.51
C ALA A 13 14.18 8.66 -20.22
N SER A 14 14.58 9.13 -19.04
CA SER A 14 13.92 8.76 -17.77
C SER A 14 12.49 9.27 -17.70
N ARG A 15 12.25 10.52 -18.13
CA ARG A 15 10.90 11.11 -18.19
C ARG A 15 10.02 10.40 -19.22
N GLN A 16 10.57 10.03 -20.35
CA GLN A 16 9.84 9.29 -21.38
C GLN A 16 9.42 7.90 -20.87
N ARG A 17 10.34 7.16 -20.22
CA ARG A 17 10.01 5.87 -19.60
C ARG A 17 8.94 6.00 -18.52
N GLN A 18 9.00 7.02 -17.68
CA GLN A 18 7.98 7.25 -16.66
C GLN A 18 6.60 7.47 -17.30
N LYS A 19 6.53 8.27 -18.36
CA LYS A 19 5.30 8.52 -19.09
C LYS A 19 4.72 7.25 -19.72
N GLU A 20 5.57 6.41 -20.33
CA GLU A 20 5.15 5.12 -20.89
C GLU A 20 4.60 4.17 -19.81
N LEU A 21 5.21 4.15 -18.62
CA LEU A 21 4.71 3.38 -17.48
C LEU A 21 3.36 3.92 -16.97
N ASP A 22 3.23 5.24 -16.87
CA ASP A 22 1.98 5.88 -16.44
C ASP A 22 0.85 5.62 -17.43
N GLU A 23 1.13 5.68 -18.74
CA GLU A 23 0.18 5.32 -19.81
C GLU A 23 -0.25 3.85 -19.72
N LEU A 24 0.69 2.92 -19.53
CA LEU A 24 0.39 1.50 -19.33
C LEU A 24 -0.48 1.27 -18.07
N ASN A 25 -0.13 1.89 -16.95
CA ASN A 25 -0.86 1.79 -15.69
C ASN A 25 -2.24 2.46 -15.72
N SER A 26 -2.49 3.33 -16.70
CA SER A 26 -3.80 3.97 -16.92
C SER A 26 -4.81 3.05 -17.64
N LEU A 27 -4.35 1.96 -18.26
CA LEU A 27 -5.21 1.03 -18.97
C LEU A 27 -6.13 0.27 -17.99
N PRO A 28 -7.45 0.20 -18.25
CA PRO A 28 -8.41 -0.48 -17.37
C PRO A 28 -8.05 -1.94 -17.08
N GLU A 29 -7.55 -2.67 -18.08
CA GLU A 29 -7.15 -4.07 -17.95
C GLU A 29 -5.96 -4.22 -16.99
N VAL A 30 -5.00 -3.31 -17.06
CA VAL A 30 -3.81 -3.30 -16.17
C VAL A 30 -4.23 -2.96 -14.74
N GLN A 31 -5.10 -1.96 -14.56
CA GLN A 31 -5.65 -1.61 -13.25
C GLN A 31 -6.42 -2.77 -12.62
N ALA A 32 -7.24 -3.48 -13.41
CA ALA A 32 -7.98 -4.64 -12.93
C ALA A 32 -7.06 -5.78 -12.49
N GLN A 33 -5.99 -6.06 -13.25
CA GLN A 33 -5.01 -7.08 -12.89
C GLN A 33 -4.23 -6.71 -11.62
N ILE A 34 -3.84 -5.44 -11.48
CA ILE A 34 -3.11 -4.98 -10.30
C ILE A 34 -4.02 -4.98 -9.07
N ALA A 35 -5.28 -4.55 -9.21
CA ALA A 35 -6.25 -4.62 -8.13
C ALA A 35 -6.48 -6.07 -7.66
N GLU A 36 -6.61 -7.02 -8.57
CA GLU A 36 -6.78 -8.44 -8.21
C GLU A 36 -5.53 -9.01 -7.54
N TYR A 37 -4.33 -8.70 -8.05
CA TYR A 37 -3.07 -9.07 -7.41
C TYR A 37 -2.97 -8.51 -5.99
N LEU A 38 -3.27 -7.22 -5.80
CA LEU A 38 -3.25 -6.57 -4.49
C LEU A 38 -4.30 -7.18 -3.55
N ARG A 39 -5.52 -7.46 -4.02
CA ARG A 39 -6.54 -8.14 -3.24
C ARG A 39 -6.05 -9.51 -2.76
N GLN A 40 -5.43 -10.29 -3.63
CA GLN A 40 -4.84 -11.59 -3.26
C GLN A 40 -3.68 -11.45 -2.27
N HIS A 41 -2.81 -10.46 -2.47
CA HIS A 41 -1.70 -10.18 -1.56
C HIS A 41 -2.19 -9.82 -0.15
N TYR A 42 -3.16 -8.89 -0.06
CA TYR A 42 -3.71 -8.44 1.22
C TYR A 42 -4.65 -9.44 1.88
N ARG A 43 -5.19 -10.43 1.13
CA ARG A 43 -6.02 -11.51 1.70
C ARG A 43 -5.33 -12.23 2.86
N ASN A 44 -4.03 -12.47 2.80
CA ASN A 44 -3.33 -13.20 3.86
C ASN A 44 -2.71 -12.28 4.91
N TRP A 45 -2.65 -10.97 4.65
CA TRP A 45 -2.02 -9.98 5.54
C TRP A 45 -2.52 -10.02 7.00
N PRO A 46 -3.82 -10.22 7.30
CA PRO A 46 -4.31 -10.34 8.67
C PRO A 46 -3.71 -11.52 9.47
N GLU A 47 -3.15 -12.51 8.78
CA GLU A 47 -2.55 -13.73 9.35
C GLU A 47 -1.01 -13.68 9.33
N VAL A 48 -0.41 -12.68 8.70
CA VAL A 48 1.04 -12.51 8.66
C VAL A 48 1.54 -11.88 9.96
N LYS A 49 2.60 -12.44 10.53
CA LYS A 49 3.26 -11.86 11.71
C LYS A 49 4.03 -10.61 11.30
N LEU A 50 3.76 -9.50 11.97
CA LEU A 50 4.39 -8.21 11.67
C LEU A 50 5.37 -7.83 12.78
N PRO A 51 6.63 -7.45 12.44
CA PRO A 51 7.58 -6.91 13.42
C PRO A 51 7.01 -5.69 14.16
N ALA A 52 6.26 -4.83 13.45
CA ALA A 52 5.59 -3.66 14.01
C ALA A 52 4.56 -4.01 15.09
N LEU A 53 4.03 -5.25 15.11
CA LEU A 53 3.07 -5.74 16.11
C LEU A 53 3.74 -6.69 17.13
N ASN A 54 5.05 -6.51 17.38
CA ASN A 54 5.84 -7.38 18.25
C ASN A 54 5.79 -8.87 17.84
N GLY A 55 5.77 -9.14 16.53
CA GLY A 55 5.70 -10.50 15.98
C GLY A 55 4.33 -11.16 16.06
N LYS A 56 3.28 -10.40 16.40
CA LYS A 56 1.87 -10.84 16.33
C LYS A 56 1.31 -10.61 14.93
N THR A 57 0.24 -11.32 14.61
CA THR A 57 -0.57 -11.04 13.43
C THR A 57 -1.56 -9.90 13.72
N PRO A 58 -2.04 -9.16 12.70
CA PRO A 58 -3.12 -8.20 12.90
C PRO A 58 -4.34 -8.80 13.62
N LEU A 59 -4.77 -10.02 13.26
CA LEU A 59 -5.86 -10.73 13.95
C LEU A 59 -5.60 -11.01 15.44
N GLN A 60 -4.34 -11.18 15.83
CA GLN A 60 -3.96 -11.35 17.23
C GLN A 60 -3.88 -10.01 17.95
N ALA A 61 -3.37 -8.98 17.28
CA ALA A 61 -3.17 -7.65 17.85
C ALA A 61 -4.50 -6.95 18.16
N VAL A 62 -5.51 -7.07 17.29
CA VAL A 62 -6.84 -6.44 17.49
C VAL A 62 -7.59 -6.92 18.73
N LYS A 63 -7.09 -7.93 19.45
CA LYS A 63 -7.71 -8.42 20.70
C LYS A 63 -7.51 -7.47 21.88
N THR A 64 -6.45 -6.66 21.87
CA THR A 64 -6.20 -5.65 22.92
C THR A 64 -6.53 -4.27 22.39
N ARG A 65 -6.82 -3.31 23.30
CA ARG A 65 -7.06 -1.92 22.90
C ARG A 65 -5.86 -1.34 22.15
N ASP A 66 -4.69 -1.44 22.77
CA ASP A 66 -3.45 -0.90 22.21
C ASP A 66 -3.10 -1.57 20.87
N GLY A 67 -3.36 -2.87 20.73
CA GLY A 67 -3.12 -3.58 19.47
C GLY A 67 -4.12 -3.22 18.37
N ARG A 68 -5.37 -2.85 18.71
CA ARG A 68 -6.30 -2.25 17.73
C ARG A 68 -5.77 -0.93 17.20
N GLU A 69 -5.34 -0.03 18.09
CA GLU A 69 -4.79 1.28 17.70
C GLU A 69 -3.57 1.11 16.79
N MET A 70 -2.68 0.15 17.08
CA MET A 70 -1.54 -0.17 16.22
C MET A 70 -1.96 -0.68 14.84
N VAL A 71 -2.95 -1.58 14.77
CA VAL A 71 -3.45 -2.12 13.49
C VAL A 71 -4.16 -1.04 12.68
N GLU A 72 -4.93 -0.16 13.31
CA GLU A 72 -5.55 0.99 12.65
C GLU A 72 -4.50 1.94 12.07
N ALA A 73 -3.43 2.23 12.83
CA ALA A 73 -2.33 3.05 12.35
C ALA A 73 -1.64 2.43 11.11
N LEU A 74 -1.44 1.10 11.11
CA LEU A 74 -0.90 0.39 9.95
C LEU A 74 -1.83 0.48 8.73
N LEU A 75 -3.14 0.27 8.91
CA LEU A 75 -4.09 0.38 7.80
C LEU A 75 -4.16 1.80 7.24
N LEU A 76 -4.11 2.82 8.10
CA LEU A 76 -4.05 4.22 7.70
C LEU A 76 -2.76 4.53 6.92
N ASP A 77 -1.65 3.94 7.33
CA ASP A 77 -0.36 4.09 6.65
C ASP A 77 -0.38 3.44 5.26
N ILE A 78 -0.93 2.22 5.15
CA ILE A 78 -1.13 1.53 3.88
C ILE A 78 -2.03 2.35 2.95
N GLU A 79 -3.12 2.94 3.46
CA GLU A 79 -4.02 3.77 2.67
C GLU A 79 -3.33 5.05 2.16
N ARG A 80 -2.52 5.71 3.01
CA ARG A 80 -1.79 6.93 2.63
C ARG A 80 -0.73 6.64 1.58
N HIS A 81 0.09 5.60 1.80
CA HIS A 81 1.13 5.23 0.85
C HIS A 81 0.55 4.65 -0.44
N GLY A 82 -0.51 3.87 -0.35
CA GLY A 82 -1.21 3.29 -1.50
C GLY A 82 -1.86 4.32 -2.43
N LYS A 83 -2.10 5.56 -1.97
CA LYS A 83 -2.57 6.66 -2.84
C LYS A 83 -1.46 7.27 -3.69
N HIS A 84 -0.20 7.06 -3.29
CA HIS A 84 0.97 7.64 -3.94
C HIS A 84 1.79 6.58 -4.70
N THR A 85 1.40 5.30 -4.66
CA THR A 85 1.93 4.27 -5.55
C THR A 85 1.29 4.39 -6.93
N GLY A 86 2.09 4.17 -7.97
CA GLY A 86 1.58 3.90 -9.31
C GLY A 86 1.46 2.39 -9.51
N PRO A 87 0.26 1.82 -9.71
CA PRO A 87 -1.09 2.39 -9.59
C PRO A 87 -1.61 2.48 -8.14
N PRO A 88 -2.73 3.21 -7.91
CA PRO A 88 -3.28 3.39 -6.58
C PRO A 88 -3.91 2.11 -6.02
N LEU A 89 -3.78 1.89 -4.72
CA LEU A 89 -4.48 0.83 -4.00
C LEU A 89 -5.98 1.11 -3.98
N ASP A 90 -6.79 0.12 -4.40
CA ASP A 90 -8.24 0.19 -4.32
C ASP A 90 -8.69 0.33 -2.84
N PRO A 91 -9.41 1.40 -2.47
CA PRO A 91 -9.95 1.59 -1.13
C PRO A 91 -10.81 0.41 -0.63
N ALA A 92 -11.44 -0.34 -1.55
CA ALA A 92 -12.23 -1.52 -1.20
C ALA A 92 -11.39 -2.60 -0.49
N ILE A 93 -10.11 -2.75 -0.85
CA ILE A 93 -9.21 -3.70 -0.18
C ILE A 93 -9.02 -3.32 1.29
N ILE A 94 -8.88 -2.03 1.60
CA ILE A 94 -8.75 -1.56 2.98
C ILE A 94 -10.04 -1.73 3.76
N ALA A 95 -11.19 -1.49 3.13
CA ALA A 95 -12.49 -1.75 3.74
C ALA A 95 -12.67 -3.25 4.09
N GLU A 96 -12.38 -4.15 3.15
CA GLU A 96 -12.41 -5.61 3.38
C GLU A 96 -11.48 -6.02 4.54
N LEU A 97 -10.28 -5.43 4.63
CA LEU A 97 -9.36 -5.68 5.74
C LEU A 97 -9.93 -5.22 7.09
N ARG A 98 -10.53 -4.02 7.14
CA ARG A 98 -11.15 -3.48 8.36
C ARG A 98 -12.30 -4.36 8.84
N GLU A 99 -13.18 -4.77 7.94
CA GLU A 99 -14.28 -5.68 8.26
C GLU A 99 -13.76 -7.01 8.82
N ARG A 100 -12.76 -7.62 8.16
CA ARG A 100 -12.17 -8.88 8.63
C ARG A 100 -11.49 -8.76 9.99
N LEU A 101 -10.99 -7.58 10.33
CA LEU A 101 -10.34 -7.29 11.60
C LEU A 101 -11.32 -6.82 12.69
N GLY A 102 -12.60 -6.64 12.34
CA GLY A 102 -13.63 -6.14 13.26
C GLY A 102 -13.46 -4.67 13.63
N LEU A 103 -12.96 -3.85 12.70
CA LEU A 103 -12.65 -2.42 12.85
C LEU A 103 -13.61 -1.50 12.09
N SER A 104 -14.73 -2.06 11.59
CA SER A 104 -15.80 -1.39 10.85
C SER A 104 -16.88 -0.82 11.76
#